data_AF-A0AAE5W8Z7-F1
#
_entry.id   AF-A0AAE5W8Z7-F1
#
_cell.length_a   1.000
_cell.length_b   1.000
_cell.length_c   1.000
_cell.angle_alpha   90.00
_cell.angle_beta   90.00
_cell.angle_gamma   90.00
#
_symmetry.space_group_name_H-M   'P 1'
#
loop_
_entity.id
_entity.type
_entity.pdbx_description
1 polymer ?
#
loop_
_entity_poly.entity_id
_entity_poly.type
_entity_poly.pdbx_seq_one_letter_code
_entity_poly.pdbx_strand_id
1 'polypeptide(L)'
;MTQDVKRRHFVFMRNMIAVPYVVFAILMMLVLLFSPKIIWFVAIIGVFMVYHVIATFIAFLLKYGKTTLLLLVMTLCIVGIFAVVLNVFFSAHS
;
A
#
# COMPACT_ATOMS: atom_id res chain seq x y z
N MET A 1 6.63 31.30 -1.39
CA MET A 1 6.80 30.45 -0.18
C MET A 1 5.61 29.53 0.09
N THR A 2 4.36 29.99 0.21
CA THR A 2 3.20 29.10 0.48
C THR A 2 2.78 28.21 -0.71
N GLN A 3 2.99 28.67 -1.95
CA GLN A 3 2.70 27.92 -3.18
C GLN A 3 3.63 26.69 -3.35
N ASP A 4 4.90 26.81 -2.96
CA ASP A 4 5.89 25.72 -3.06
C ASP A 4 5.59 24.55 -2.12
N VAL A 5 5.10 24.85 -0.90
CA VAL A 5 4.73 23.83 0.10
C VAL A 5 3.51 23.04 -0.37
N LYS A 6 2.48 23.71 -0.88
CA LYS A 6 1.30 23.05 -1.48
C LYS A 6 1.68 22.17 -2.66
N ARG A 7 2.58 22.65 -3.53
CA ARG A 7 3.05 21.88 -4.69
C ARG A 7 3.83 20.63 -4.28
N ARG A 8 4.74 20.73 -3.31
CA ARG A 8 5.50 19.58 -2.78
C ARG A 8 4.56 18.53 -2.15
N HIS A 9 3.54 18.97 -1.42
CA HIS A 9 2.57 18.08 -0.80
C HIS A 9 1.69 17.36 -1.84
N PHE A 10 1.30 18.06 -2.90
CA PHE A 10 0.58 17.46 -4.04
C PHE A 10 1.42 16.42 -4.79
N VAL A 11 2.69 16.74 -5.07
CA VAL A 11 3.61 15.80 -5.72
C VAL A 11 3.84 14.56 -4.84
N PHE A 12 3.96 14.74 -3.53
CA PHE A 12 4.05 13.64 -2.58
C PHE A 12 2.80 12.75 -2.60
N MET A 13 1.60 13.32 -2.50
CA MET A 13 0.33 12.59 -2.60
C MET A 13 0.23 11.80 -3.92
N ARG A 14 0.58 12.41 -5.05
CA ARG A 14 0.50 11.73 -6.35
C ARG A 14 1.51 10.58 -6.45
N ASN A 15 2.76 10.82 -6.07
CA ASN A 15 3.85 9.88 -6.33
C ASN A 15 4.00 8.78 -5.26
N MET A 16 3.67 9.08 -4.01
CA MET A 16 3.76 8.13 -2.89
C MET A 16 2.43 7.48 -2.52
N ILE A 17 1.31 7.93 -3.10
CA ILE A 17 0.00 7.32 -2.83
C ILE A 17 -0.64 6.87 -4.15
N ALA A 18 -0.99 7.80 -5.05
CA ALA A 18 -1.77 7.41 -6.23
C ALA A 18 -1.05 6.42 -7.16
N VAL A 19 0.21 6.69 -7.54
CA VAL A 19 0.98 5.83 -8.46
C VAL A 19 1.17 4.40 -7.92
N PRO A 20 1.65 4.18 -6.68
CA PRO A 20 1.80 2.83 -6.12
C PRO A 20 0.49 2.03 -6.09
N TYR A 21 -0.63 2.68 -5.78
CA TYR A 21 -1.94 2.02 -5.77
C TYR A 21 -2.40 1.60 -7.16
N VAL A 22 -2.15 2.42 -8.18
CA VAL A 22 -2.45 2.06 -9.58
C VAL A 22 -1.58 0.88 -10.01
N VAL A 23 -0.28 0.91 -9.71
CA VAL A 23 0.62 -0.22 -10.01
C VAL A 23 0.15 -1.49 -9.30
N PHE A 24 -0.20 -1.40 -8.01
CA PHE A 24 -0.74 -2.52 -7.25
C PHE A 24 -2.03 -3.09 -7.87
N ALA A 25 -2.97 -2.23 -8.27
CA ALA A 25 -4.21 -2.66 -8.91
C ALA A 25 -3.95 -3.38 -10.24
N ILE A 26 -3.03 -2.89 -11.06
CA ILE A 26 -2.63 -3.54 -12.32
C ILE A 26 -2.01 -4.91 -12.04
N LEU A 27 -1.09 -5.01 -11.07
CA LEU A 27 -0.47 -6.29 -10.69
C LEU A 27 -1.51 -7.31 -10.21
N MET A 28 -2.44 -6.89 -9.36
CA MET A 28 -3.54 -7.72 -8.86
C MET A 28 -4.45 -8.20 -10.01
N MET A 29 -4.77 -7.31 -10.95
CA MET A 29 -5.57 -7.66 -12.12
C MET A 29 -4.87 -8.68 -13.01
N LEU A 30 -3.56 -8.53 -13.24
CA LEU A 30 -2.78 -9.49 -14.02
C LEU A 30 -2.75 -10.86 -13.34
N VAL A 31 -2.55 -10.92 -12.03
CA VAL A 31 -2.59 -12.19 -11.30
C VAL A 31 -3.96 -12.85 -11.39
N LEU A 32 -5.03 -12.07 -11.24
CA LEU A 32 -6.39 -12.58 -11.34
C LEU A 32 -6.69 -13.21 -12.72
N LEU A 33 -6.22 -12.58 -13.80
CA LEU A 33 -6.47 -13.03 -15.17
C LEU A 33 -5.61 -14.21 -15.60
N PHE A 34 -4.32 -14.23 -15.25
CA PHE A 34 -3.36 -15.20 -15.78
C PHE A 34 -3.04 -16.36 -14.84
N SER A 35 -3.05 -16.14 -13.53
CA SER A 35 -2.65 -17.16 -12.56
C SER A 35 -3.24 -16.86 -11.17
N PRO A 36 -4.53 -17.16 -10.94
CA PRO A 36 -5.24 -16.83 -9.70
C PRO A 36 -4.87 -17.79 -8.54
N LYS A 37 -3.57 -18.06 -8.35
CA LYS A 37 -3.05 -18.84 -7.24
C LYS A 37 -2.83 -17.93 -6.05
N ILE A 38 -3.32 -18.35 -4.89
CA ILE A 38 -3.27 -17.56 -3.65
C ILE A 38 -1.85 -17.13 -3.24
N ILE A 39 -0.82 -17.89 -3.61
CA ILE A 39 0.57 -17.54 -3.34
C ILE A 39 1.01 -16.21 -3.96
N TRP A 40 0.50 -15.89 -5.16
CA TRP A 40 0.82 -14.62 -5.83
C TRP A 40 0.14 -13.43 -5.14
N PHE A 41 -1.09 -13.62 -4.66
CA PHE A 41 -1.80 -12.61 -3.88
C PHE A 41 -1.07 -12.32 -2.56
N VAL A 42 -0.63 -13.35 -1.84
CA VAL A 42 0.20 -13.20 -0.63
C VAL A 42 1.47 -12.39 -0.95
N ALA A 43 2.21 -12.76 -1.99
CA ALA A 43 3.45 -12.08 -2.34
C ALA A 43 3.24 -10.59 -2.67
N ILE A 44 2.27 -10.27 -3.56
CA ILE A 44 2.02 -8.89 -4.01
C ILE A 44 1.47 -8.02 -2.86
N ILE A 45 0.50 -8.54 -2.09
CA ILE A 45 -0.06 -7.82 -0.95
C ILE A 45 1.02 -7.63 0.14
N GLY A 46 1.87 -8.63 0.38
CA GLY A 46 2.97 -8.54 1.33
C GLY A 46 3.99 -7.45 0.95
N VAL A 47 4.43 -7.41 -0.31
CA VAL A 47 5.32 -6.35 -0.80
C VAL A 47 4.66 -4.97 -0.69
N PHE A 48 3.37 -4.89 -1.05
CA PHE A 48 2.61 -3.64 -0.95
C PHE A 48 2.43 -3.16 0.50
N MET A 49 2.22 -4.08 1.44
CA MET A 49 2.16 -3.79 2.88
C MET A 49 3.48 -3.18 3.36
N VAL A 50 4.62 -3.78 3.02
CA VAL A 50 5.95 -3.26 3.40
C VAL A 50 6.15 -1.85 2.84
N TYR A 51 5.80 -1.63 1.56
CA TYR A 51 5.82 -0.31 0.95
C TYR A 51 4.99 0.70 1.76
N HIS A 52 3.78 0.30 2.19
CA HIS A 52 2.87 1.15 2.93
C HIS A 52 3.42 1.57 4.30
N VAL A 53 4.07 0.65 5.01
CA VAL A 53 4.76 0.94 6.29
C VAL A 53 5.86 1.97 6.06
N ILE A 54 6.70 1.78 5.04
CA ILE A 54 7.80 2.70 4.71
C ILE A 54 7.25 4.07 4.31
N ALA A 55 6.23 4.14 3.46
CA ALA A 55 5.61 5.39 3.03
C ALA A 55 5.00 6.16 4.21
N THR A 56 4.35 5.46 5.14
CA THR A 56 3.81 6.03 6.37
C THR A 56 4.91 6.61 7.25
N PHE A 57 6.03 5.89 7.38
CA PHE A 57 7.19 6.35 8.15
C PHE A 57 7.84 7.60 7.53
N ILE A 58 7.99 7.63 6.21
CA ILE A 58 8.50 8.81 5.49
C ILE A 58 7.56 10.01 5.70
N ALA A 59 6.24 9.82 5.56
CA ALA A 59 5.27 10.88 5.79
C ALA A 59 5.32 11.40 7.23
N PHE A 60 5.55 10.53 8.21
CA PHE A 60 5.77 10.90 9.61
C PHE A 60 7.02 11.77 9.79
N LEU A 61 8.17 11.38 9.21
CA LEU A 61 9.40 12.16 9.26
C LEU A 61 9.26 13.56 8.62
N LEU A 62 8.49 13.65 7.53
CA LEU A 62 8.21 14.91 6.83
C LEU A 62 7.16 15.80 7.54
N LYS A 63 6.65 15.37 8.71
CA LYS A 63 5.66 16.08 9.52
C LYS A 63 4.37 16.42 8.76
N TYR A 64 3.98 15.58 7.78
CA TYR A 64 2.72 15.74 7.06
C TYR A 64 1.53 15.22 7.88
N GLY A 65 1.28 15.78 9.07
CA GLY A 65 0.41 15.19 10.10
C GLY A 65 -0.91 14.59 9.60
N LYS A 66 -1.68 15.31 8.77
CA LYS A 66 -2.93 14.80 8.17
C LYS A 66 -2.72 13.61 7.22
N THR A 67 -1.70 13.70 6.37
CA THR A 67 -1.34 12.63 5.42
C THR A 67 -0.75 11.43 6.12
N THR A 68 0.06 11.64 7.15
CA THR A 68 0.60 10.57 7.99
C THR A 68 -0.51 9.79 8.68
N LEU A 69 -1.49 10.48 9.27
CA LEU A 69 -2.65 9.82 9.91
C LEU A 69 -3.43 9.00 8.89
N LEU A 70 -3.69 9.55 7.70
CA LEU A 70 -4.38 8.84 6.62
C LEU A 70 -3.60 7.59 6.18
N LEU A 71 -2.29 7.72 5.95
CA LEU A 71 -1.41 6.61 5.57
C LEU A 71 -1.33 5.55 6.68
N LEU A 72 -1.34 5.95 7.94
CA LEU A 72 -1.37 5.02 9.08
C LEU A 72 -2.65 4.17 9.07
N VAL A 73 -3.82 4.80 8.92
CA VAL A 73 -5.11 4.09 8.83
C VAL A 73 -5.13 3.14 7.63
N MET A 74 -4.69 3.62 6.46
CA MET A 74 -4.59 2.78 5.26
C MET A 74 -3.64 1.60 5.47
N THR A 75 -2.50 1.82 6.14
CA THR A 75 -1.55 0.75 6.46
C THR A 75 -2.21 -0.30 7.34
N LEU A 76 -2.93 0.09 8.40
CA LEU A 76 -3.66 -0.85 9.25
C LEU A 76 -4.70 -1.67 8.47
N CYS A 77 -5.44 -1.04 7.55
CA CYS A 77 -6.35 -1.76 6.65
C CYS A 77 -5.61 -2.79 5.78
N ILE A 78 -4.46 -2.41 5.21
CA ILE A 78 -3.65 -3.32 4.37
C ILE A 78 -3.06 -4.46 5.20
N VAL A 79 -2.58 -4.20 6.42
CA VAL A 79 -2.13 -5.25 7.35
C VAL A 79 -3.28 -6.22 7.65
N GLY A 80 -4.48 -5.72 7.91
CA GLY A 80 -5.66 -6.55 8.14
C GLY A 80 -6.00 -7.44 6.94
N ILE A 81 -6.02 -6.87 5.72
CA ILE A 81 -6.24 -7.64 4.49
C ILE A 81 -5.15 -8.70 4.31
N PHE A 82 -3.88 -8.33 4.51
CA PHE A 82 -2.77 -9.27 4.38
C PHE A 82 -2.87 -10.42 5.39
N ALA A 83 -3.24 -10.14 6.65
CA ALA A 83 -3.45 -11.17 7.67
C ALA A 83 -4.57 -12.14 7.27
N VAL A 84 -5.68 -11.65 6.72
CA VAL A 84 -6.77 -12.49 6.22
C VAL A 84 -6.30 -13.37 5.07
N VAL A 85 -5.60 -12.79 4.08
CA VAL A 85 -5.11 -13.54 2.91
C VAL A 85 -4.06 -14.59 3.32
N LEU A 86 -3.17 -14.26 4.26
CA LEU A 86 -2.22 -15.21 4.84
C LEU A 86 -2.93 -16.35 5.57
N ASN A 87 -3.96 -16.05 6.37
CA ASN A 87 -4.73 -17.06 7.07
C ASN A 87 -5.37 -18.06 6.08
N VAL A 88 -6.01 -17.55 5.02
CA VAL A 88 -6.57 -18.40 3.96
C VAL A 88 -5.49 -19.22 3.26
N PHE A 89 -4.31 -18.62 3.00
CA PHE A 89 -3.18 -19.33 2.40
C PHE A 89 -2.74 -20.53 3.24
N PHE A 90 -2.57 -20.33 4.56
CA PHE A 90 -2.18 -21.41 5.48
C PHE A 90 -3.27 -22.45 5.63
N SER A 91 -4.55 -22.07 5.75
CA SER A 91 -5.66 -23.03 5.81
C SER A 91 -5.78 -23.87 4.55
N ALA A 92 -5.39 -23.35 3.38
CA ALA A 92 -5.44 -24.09 2.12
C ALA A 92 -4.23 -25.03 1.90
N HIS A 93 -3.17 -24.91 2.69
CA HIS A 93 -1.92 -25.69 2.56
C HIS A 93 -1.51 -26.44 3.84
N SER A 94 -2.40 -26.47 4.85
CA SER A 94 -2.27 -27.26 6.08
C SER A 94 -3.01 -28.59 5.95
#